data_AF-A0A961BKN7-F1
#
_entry.id   AF-A0A961BKN7-F1
#
_cell.length_a   1.000
_cell.length_b   1.000
_cell.length_c   1.000
_cell.angle_alpha   90.00
_cell.angle_beta   90.00
_cell.angle_gamma   90.00
#
_symmetry.space_group_name_H-M   'P 1'
#
loop_
_entity.id
_entity.type
_entity.pdbx_description
1 polymer ?
#
loop_
_entity_poly.entity_id
_entity_poly.type
_entity_poly.pdbx_seq_one_letter_code
_entity_poly.pdbx_strand_id
1 'polypeptide(L)'
;MILGADVGGTFTDLVAVEEGRVTTAKVPTTPDQSEGVAAATMRLRSGGPIAALLHGTTVATNALLERDGVRTALVTDEGFEDVLEIGRQDRPSLYDLFDDRAEPLVARDDRLTPVTISPDRLDGVGAVAVSLVEGHRDPDREGDVVEAVRAAGFAGPVSLSSRVAPEFREFERTSTTVLNAYLGPRSAAYLDRLHASLVTTGLVGSLGVMQSSGGLASIDHASAHAASILLSGPAGGVIATSRFAVAHGHRNVVSFDMGGTSTDVCRIDDGV
;
A
#
# COMPACT_ATOMS: atom_id res chain seq x y z
N MET A 1 9.81 1.13 -25.51
CA MET A 1 9.25 -0.11 -24.90
C MET A 1 8.34 0.22 -23.71
N ILE A 2 7.40 -0.68 -23.38
CA ILE A 2 6.61 -0.66 -22.14
C ILE A 2 7.12 -1.77 -21.23
N LEU A 3 7.28 -1.50 -19.94
CA LEU A 3 7.71 -2.46 -18.94
C LEU A 3 6.59 -2.74 -17.95
N GLY A 4 6.41 -4.01 -17.60
CA GLY A 4 5.68 -4.46 -16.42
C GLY A 4 6.66 -5.10 -15.45
N ALA A 5 6.62 -4.71 -14.18
CA ALA A 5 7.47 -5.24 -13.13
C ALA A 5 6.59 -5.74 -11.98
N ASP A 6 6.80 -6.98 -11.56
CA ASP A 6 6.25 -7.51 -10.33
C ASP A 6 7.39 -7.93 -9.41
N VAL A 7 7.43 -7.34 -8.22
CA VAL A 7 8.46 -7.65 -7.23
C VAL A 7 7.87 -8.51 -6.13
N GLY A 8 8.17 -9.81 -6.19
CA GLY A 8 7.87 -10.76 -5.12
C GLY A 8 9.00 -10.89 -4.10
N GLY A 9 8.78 -11.72 -3.09
CA GLY A 9 9.77 -11.97 -2.02
C GLY A 9 11.04 -12.71 -2.49
N THR A 10 10.93 -13.57 -3.52
CA THR A 10 12.07 -14.38 -4.00
C THR A 10 12.68 -13.85 -5.29
N PHE A 11 11.83 -13.46 -6.24
CA PHE A 11 12.24 -13.00 -7.55
C PHE A 11 11.52 -11.72 -7.95
N THR A 12 12.22 -10.91 -8.73
CA THR A 12 11.66 -9.78 -9.47
C THR A 12 11.44 -10.23 -10.92
N ASP A 13 10.18 -10.21 -11.34
CA ASP A 13 9.75 -10.59 -12.68
C ASP A 13 9.48 -9.34 -13.51
N LEU A 14 10.07 -9.29 -14.71
CA LEU A 14 9.92 -8.18 -15.64
C LEU A 14 9.42 -8.68 -16.99
N VAL A 15 8.45 -7.97 -17.55
CA VAL A 15 7.94 -8.18 -18.90
C VAL A 15 8.14 -6.89 -19.69
N ALA A 16 8.75 -6.99 -20.86
CA ALA A 16 8.93 -5.90 -21.79
C ALA A 16 8.10 -6.14 -23.05
N VAL A 17 7.41 -5.10 -23.50
CA VAL A 17 6.69 -5.09 -24.78
C VAL A 17 7.30 -4.00 -25.67
N GLU A 18 7.82 -4.43 -26.82
CA GLU A 18 8.43 -3.56 -27.83
C GLU A 18 8.02 -4.05 -29.22
N GLU A 19 7.35 -3.20 -30.00
CA GLU A 19 6.92 -3.51 -31.37
C GLU A 19 6.13 -4.84 -31.51
N GLY A 20 5.29 -5.14 -30.51
CA GLY A 20 4.51 -6.38 -30.44
C GLY A 20 5.30 -7.62 -30.00
N ARG A 21 6.61 -7.50 -29.78
CA ARG A 21 7.45 -8.55 -29.19
C ARG A 21 7.42 -8.47 -27.68
N VAL A 22 7.25 -9.62 -27.04
CA VAL A 22 7.31 -9.78 -25.59
C VAL A 22 8.65 -10.40 -25.22
N THR A 23 9.35 -9.80 -24.27
CA THR A 23 10.55 -10.37 -23.64
C THR A 23 10.40 -10.37 -22.13
N THR A 24 10.97 -11.37 -21.47
CA THR A 24 10.84 -11.54 -20.01
C THR A 24 12.20 -11.69 -19.37
N ALA A 25 12.38 -11.10 -18.20
CA ALA A 25 13.56 -11.31 -17.36
C ALA A 25 13.12 -11.62 -15.94
N LYS A 26 13.86 -12.53 -15.30
CA LYS A 26 13.71 -12.89 -13.90
C LYS A 26 15.06 -12.70 -13.24
N VAL A 27 15.08 -11.96 -12.14
CA VAL A 27 16.27 -11.74 -11.32
C VAL A 27 15.93 -12.02 -9.86
N PRO A 28 16.90 -12.46 -9.03
CA PRO A 28 16.69 -12.56 -7.60
C PRO A 28 16.24 -11.22 -7.01
N THR A 29 15.28 -11.24 -6.08
CA THR A 29 14.89 -10.03 -5.34
C THR A 29 16.04 -9.61 -4.44
N THR A 30 16.36 -8.31 -4.48
CA THR A 30 17.37 -7.66 -3.65
C THR A 30 16.71 -7.03 -2.42
N PRO A 31 17.45 -6.83 -1.30
CA PRO A 31 16.93 -6.13 -0.13
C PRO A 31 16.37 -4.74 -0.49
N ASP A 32 17.08 -3.98 -1.34
CA ASP A 32 16.47 -2.86 -2.05
C ASP A 32 15.88 -3.34 -3.36
N GLN A 33 14.57 -3.55 -3.36
CA GLN A 33 13.80 -4.02 -4.52
C GLN A 33 13.97 -3.12 -5.77
N SER A 34 14.32 -1.85 -5.61
CA SER A 34 14.53 -0.93 -6.75
C SER A 34 15.74 -1.32 -7.60
N GLU A 35 16.77 -1.89 -6.98
CA GLU A 35 17.97 -2.39 -7.66
C GLU A 35 17.63 -3.61 -8.51
N GLY A 36 16.81 -4.52 -7.99
CA GLY A 36 16.31 -5.70 -8.72
C GLY A 36 15.56 -5.30 -9.99
N VAL A 37 14.64 -4.33 -9.88
CA VAL A 37 13.89 -3.81 -11.04
C VAL A 37 14.82 -3.17 -12.07
N ALA A 38 15.79 -2.36 -11.64
CA ALA A 38 16.76 -1.74 -12.53
C ALA A 38 17.69 -2.77 -13.21
N ALA A 39 18.16 -3.77 -12.47
CA ALA A 39 18.99 -4.85 -13.00
C ALA A 39 18.24 -5.71 -14.03
N ALA A 40 16.98 -6.07 -13.74
CA ALA A 40 16.12 -6.78 -14.68
C ALA A 40 15.85 -5.94 -15.93
N THR A 41 15.63 -4.64 -15.76
CA THR A 41 15.47 -3.69 -16.86
C THR A 41 16.70 -3.72 -17.76
N MET A 42 17.91 -3.60 -17.19
CA MET A 42 19.16 -3.65 -17.95
C MET A 42 19.37 -4.97 -18.72
N ARG A 43 18.86 -6.11 -18.23
CA ARG A 43 18.90 -7.38 -18.97
C ARG A 43 17.98 -7.41 -20.19
N LEU A 44 16.87 -6.67 -20.15
CA LEU A 44 15.90 -6.61 -21.25
C LEU A 44 16.17 -5.52 -22.28
N ARG A 45 17.02 -4.55 -21.95
CA ARG A 45 17.27 -3.41 -22.84
C ARG A 45 17.96 -3.83 -24.13
N SER A 46 17.33 -3.47 -25.24
CA SER A 46 17.88 -3.44 -26.60
C SER A 46 18.56 -2.10 -26.94
N GLY A 47 18.47 -1.10 -26.05
CA GLY A 47 19.02 0.26 -26.21
C GLY A 47 17.97 1.37 -26.39
N GLY A 48 16.69 1.03 -26.55
CA GLY A 48 15.59 2.00 -26.71
C GLY A 48 15.12 2.67 -25.40
N PRO A 49 14.33 3.77 -25.52
CA PRO A 49 13.75 4.46 -24.38
C PRO A 49 12.61 3.66 -23.73
N ILE A 50 12.47 3.77 -22.41
CA ILE A 50 11.35 3.20 -21.66
C ILE A 50 10.24 4.25 -21.60
N ALA A 51 9.15 3.97 -22.32
CA ALA A 51 8.02 4.89 -22.46
C ALA A 51 7.06 4.83 -21.26
N ALA A 52 6.96 3.67 -20.61
CA ALA A 52 6.19 3.51 -19.38
C ALA A 52 6.70 2.30 -18.59
N LEU A 53 6.60 2.40 -17.26
CA LEU A 53 6.72 1.27 -16.34
C LEU A 53 5.42 1.11 -15.56
N LEU A 54 4.90 -0.11 -15.51
CA LEU A 54 3.80 -0.54 -14.65
C LEU A 54 4.40 -1.42 -13.56
N HIS A 55 4.21 -1.05 -12.30
CA HIS A 55 4.93 -1.66 -11.19
C HIS A 55 4.00 -2.17 -10.10
N GLY A 56 3.96 -3.50 -9.91
CA GLY A 56 3.42 -4.16 -8.73
C GLY A 56 4.52 -4.41 -7.70
N THR A 57 4.21 -4.18 -6.43
CA THR A 57 5.17 -4.33 -5.33
C THR A 57 4.57 -5.04 -4.14
N THR A 58 5.43 -5.77 -3.43
CA THR A 58 5.12 -6.40 -2.15
C THR A 58 5.65 -5.61 -0.96
N VAL A 59 6.29 -4.45 -1.16
CA VAL A 59 6.90 -3.65 -0.07
C VAL A 59 5.90 -3.31 1.03
N ALA A 60 4.73 -2.80 0.66
CA ALA A 60 3.69 -2.46 1.64
C ALA A 60 3.15 -3.71 2.35
N THR A 61 2.90 -4.79 1.60
CA THR A 61 2.38 -6.05 2.16
C THR A 61 3.38 -6.69 3.12
N ASN A 62 4.66 -6.78 2.74
CA ASN A 62 5.70 -7.37 3.58
C ASN A 62 5.95 -6.52 4.82
N ALA A 63 6.03 -5.19 4.68
CA ALA A 63 6.18 -4.30 5.83
C ALA A 63 5.01 -4.40 6.82
N LEU A 64 3.79 -4.68 6.34
CA LEU A 64 2.66 -4.95 7.20
C LEU A 64 2.78 -6.30 7.92
N LEU A 65 3.10 -7.38 7.19
CA LEU A 65 3.24 -8.73 7.75
C LEU A 65 4.38 -8.83 8.77
N GLU A 66 5.51 -8.17 8.49
CA GLU A 66 6.70 -8.14 9.34
C GLU A 66 6.62 -7.09 10.46
N ARG A 67 5.54 -6.30 10.49
CA ARG A 67 5.38 -5.13 11.36
C ARG A 67 6.61 -4.20 11.31
N ASP A 68 7.05 -3.90 10.10
CA ASP A 68 8.22 -3.06 9.80
C ASP A 68 7.81 -1.67 9.25
N GLY A 69 6.73 -1.10 9.79
CA GLY A 69 6.31 0.27 9.50
C GLY A 69 6.95 1.28 10.44
N VAL A 70 6.48 2.53 10.39
CA VAL A 70 6.93 3.55 11.36
C VAL A 70 6.03 3.57 12.60
N ARG A 71 6.60 3.90 13.77
CA ARG A 71 5.78 4.19 14.95
C ARG A 71 4.77 5.28 14.62
N THR A 72 3.50 4.97 14.80
CA THR A 72 2.39 5.82 14.35
C THR A 72 1.56 6.24 15.54
N ALA A 73 1.21 7.53 15.61
CA ALA A 73 0.20 8.01 16.54
C ALA A 73 -1.17 8.09 15.86
N LEU A 74 -2.23 7.70 16.56
CA LEU A 74 -3.61 7.90 16.13
C LEU A 74 -4.20 9.08 16.91
N VAL A 75 -4.74 10.08 16.22
CA VAL A 75 -5.58 11.11 16.83
C VAL A 75 -7.04 10.85 16.46
N THR A 76 -7.90 10.68 17.47
CA THR A 76 -9.34 10.45 17.31
C THR A 76 -10.15 11.19 18.38
N ASP A 77 -11.48 11.13 18.34
CA ASP A 77 -12.33 11.78 19.34
C ASP A 77 -12.20 11.11 20.72
N GLU A 78 -12.48 11.88 21.77
CA GLU A 78 -12.54 11.36 23.13
C GLU A 78 -13.61 10.25 23.25
N GLY A 79 -13.22 9.11 23.82
CA GLY A 79 -14.04 7.89 23.91
C GLY A 79 -13.91 6.94 22.71
N PHE A 80 -13.18 7.33 21.65
CA PHE A 80 -12.96 6.50 20.45
C PHE A 80 -11.52 5.97 20.34
N GLU A 81 -10.66 6.23 21.32
CA GLU A 81 -9.25 5.82 21.31
C GLU A 81 -9.08 4.31 21.20
N ASP A 82 -10.05 3.53 21.68
CA ASP A 82 -9.99 2.07 21.70
C ASP A 82 -10.70 1.40 20.51
N VAL A 83 -11.09 2.18 19.48
CA VAL A 83 -11.79 1.65 18.30
C VAL A 83 -11.04 0.52 17.60
N LEU A 84 -9.71 0.59 17.53
CA LEU A 84 -8.87 -0.44 16.91
C LEU A 84 -8.80 -1.74 17.74
N GLU A 85 -8.89 -1.62 19.06
CA GLU A 85 -8.85 -2.74 20.01
C GLU A 85 -10.18 -3.50 20.03
N ILE A 86 -11.26 -2.72 20.10
CA ILE A 86 -12.63 -3.23 20.15
C ILE A 86 -12.97 -3.93 18.82
N GLY A 87 -12.55 -3.30 17.71
CA GLY A 87 -12.85 -3.76 16.36
C GLY A 87 -14.35 -3.82 16.10
N ARG A 88 -14.76 -4.84 15.34
CA ARG A 88 -16.16 -5.19 15.11
C ARG A 88 -16.71 -6.25 16.07
N GLN A 89 -15.87 -6.71 16.99
CA GLN A 89 -16.15 -7.87 17.84
C GLN A 89 -16.47 -9.16 17.05
N ASP A 90 -16.12 -9.20 15.78
CA ASP A 90 -16.17 -10.41 14.97
C ASP A 90 -15.29 -11.49 15.62
N ARG A 91 -15.80 -12.73 15.66
CA ARG A 91 -15.09 -13.88 16.22
C ARG A 91 -14.71 -14.82 15.08
N PRO A 92 -13.45 -14.80 14.60
CA PRO A 92 -12.99 -15.70 13.55
C PRO A 92 -13.25 -17.17 13.92
N SER A 93 -12.97 -17.50 15.18
CA SER A 93 -13.23 -18.81 15.77
C SER A 93 -14.33 -18.69 16.83
N LEU A 94 -15.61 -18.75 16.42
CA LEU A 94 -16.77 -18.49 17.30
C LEU A 94 -16.76 -19.27 18.63
N TYR A 95 -16.21 -20.48 18.63
CA TYR A 95 -16.16 -21.39 19.78
C TYR A 95 -14.81 -21.45 20.49
N ASP A 96 -13.80 -20.72 20.01
CA ASP A 96 -12.53 -20.61 20.70
C ASP A 96 -12.57 -19.41 21.64
N LEU A 97 -12.67 -19.69 22.95
CA LEU A 97 -12.70 -18.65 23.98
C LEU A 97 -11.31 -18.09 24.30
N PHE A 98 -10.24 -18.70 23.77
CA PHE A 98 -8.85 -18.34 24.02
C PHE A 98 -8.15 -17.80 22.76
N ASP A 99 -8.92 -17.48 21.71
CA ASP A 99 -8.38 -16.89 20.48
C ASP A 99 -7.88 -15.46 20.76
N ASP A 100 -6.56 -15.29 20.69
CA ASP A 100 -5.91 -14.00 20.88
C ASP A 100 -6.09 -13.14 19.62
N ARG A 101 -6.62 -11.93 19.82
CA ARG A 101 -6.74 -10.97 18.72
C ARG A 101 -5.38 -10.43 18.33
N ALA A 102 -5.19 -10.19 17.04
CA ALA A 102 -4.00 -9.50 16.56
C ALA A 102 -3.87 -8.12 17.22
N GLU A 103 -2.71 -7.82 17.81
CA GLU A 103 -2.45 -6.53 18.44
C GLU A 103 -2.62 -5.38 17.43
N PRO A 104 -3.25 -4.26 17.79
CA PRO A 104 -3.35 -3.12 16.87
C PRO A 104 -1.98 -2.56 16.46
N LEU A 105 -1.91 -1.94 15.28
CA LEU A 105 -0.68 -1.30 14.77
C LEU A 105 -0.25 -0.07 15.58
N VAL A 106 -1.19 0.52 16.33
CA VAL A 106 -0.95 1.68 17.19
C VAL A 106 -1.17 1.26 18.64
N ALA A 107 -0.11 1.34 19.44
CA ALA A 107 -0.15 1.06 20.87
C ALA A 107 -1.08 2.04 21.59
N ARG A 108 -1.70 1.62 22.70
CA ARG A 108 -2.69 2.44 23.41
C ARG A 108 -2.18 3.82 23.82
N ASP A 109 -0.92 3.92 24.21
CA ASP A 109 -0.27 5.16 24.62
C ASP A 109 -0.01 6.13 23.45
N ASP A 110 -0.05 5.63 22.21
CA ASP A 110 0.07 6.41 20.98
C ASP A 110 -1.31 6.77 20.38
N ARG A 111 -2.41 6.47 21.10
CA ARG A 111 -3.78 6.87 20.76
C ARG A 111 -4.13 8.12 21.56
N LEU A 112 -4.29 9.22 20.85
CA LEU A 112 -4.44 10.57 21.35
C LEU A 112 -5.83 11.12 21.01
N THR A 113 -6.26 12.10 21.77
CA THR A 113 -7.33 13.03 21.41
C THR A 113 -6.73 14.42 21.11
N PRO A 114 -7.47 15.32 20.42
CA PRO A 114 -6.97 16.66 20.10
C PRO A 114 -6.43 17.43 21.32
N VAL A 115 -6.97 17.22 22.50
CA VAL A 115 -6.55 17.89 23.74
C VAL A 115 -5.30 17.28 24.38
N THR A 116 -4.92 16.06 23.98
CA THR A 116 -3.74 15.34 24.51
C THR A 116 -2.51 15.43 23.58
N ILE A 117 -2.64 16.11 22.44
CA ILE A 117 -1.52 16.35 21.53
C ILE A 117 -0.48 17.22 22.27
N SER A 118 0.75 16.73 22.35
CA SER A 118 1.88 17.48 22.91
C SER A 118 3.20 17.05 22.27
N PRO A 119 4.26 17.87 22.36
CA PRO A 119 5.58 17.50 21.85
C PRO A 119 6.08 16.15 22.41
N ASP A 120 5.92 15.92 23.72
CA ASP A 120 6.37 14.68 24.37
C ASP A 120 5.63 13.44 23.87
N ARG A 121 4.33 13.57 23.53
CA ARG A 121 3.53 12.47 23.00
C ARG A 121 3.83 12.15 21.54
N LEU A 122 4.38 13.13 20.80
CA LEU A 122 4.78 12.96 19.41
C LEU A 122 6.28 12.66 19.26
N ASP A 123 7.04 12.64 20.36
CA ASP A 123 8.46 12.30 20.32
C ASP A 123 8.65 10.85 19.82
N GLY A 124 9.57 10.68 18.87
CA GLY A 124 9.83 9.40 18.22
C GLY A 124 8.70 8.84 17.35
N VAL A 125 7.59 9.58 17.14
CA VAL A 125 6.54 9.20 16.20
C VAL A 125 7.04 9.49 14.78
N GLY A 126 6.86 8.52 13.87
CA GLY A 126 7.26 8.66 12.46
C GLY A 126 6.13 9.09 11.53
N ALA A 127 4.87 8.87 11.93
CA ALA A 127 3.68 9.29 11.18
C ALA A 127 2.48 9.51 12.11
N VAL A 128 1.54 10.37 11.73
CA VAL A 128 0.27 10.55 12.45
C VAL A 128 -0.89 10.15 11.56
N ALA A 129 -1.83 9.39 12.10
CA ALA A 129 -3.14 9.14 11.52
C ALA A 129 -4.18 9.99 12.26
N VAL A 130 -5.03 10.72 11.55
CA VAL A 130 -6.16 11.46 12.12
C VAL A 130 -7.43 10.81 11.60
N SER A 131 -8.26 10.30 12.51
CA SER A 131 -9.59 9.76 12.19
C SER A 131 -10.58 10.28 13.22
N LEU A 132 -11.32 11.31 12.82
CA LEU A 132 -12.41 11.84 13.63
C LEU A 132 -13.74 11.18 13.22
N VAL A 133 -14.61 11.02 14.20
CA VAL A 133 -16.00 10.61 14.04
C VAL A 133 -16.69 11.59 13.09
N GLU A 134 -17.33 11.03 12.06
CA GLU A 134 -17.93 11.77 10.95
C GLU A 134 -16.93 12.64 10.15
N GLY A 135 -15.62 12.40 10.26
CA GLY A 135 -14.58 13.13 9.50
C GLY A 135 -14.77 13.05 7.97
N HIS A 136 -15.40 11.99 7.48
CA HIS A 136 -15.81 11.85 6.07
C HIS A 136 -16.85 12.90 5.61
N ARG A 137 -17.59 13.52 6.54
CA ARG A 137 -18.59 14.57 6.25
C ARG A 137 -18.06 15.98 6.47
N ASP A 138 -17.15 16.13 7.42
CA ASP A 138 -16.60 17.41 7.84
C ASP A 138 -15.05 17.33 7.87
N PRO A 139 -14.42 17.39 6.68
CA PRO A 139 -12.96 17.24 6.56
C PRO A 139 -12.18 18.37 7.22
N ASP A 140 -12.79 19.54 7.43
CA ASP A 140 -12.12 20.71 8.00
C ASP A 140 -11.71 20.47 9.47
N ARG A 141 -12.51 19.69 10.22
CA ARG A 141 -12.18 19.28 11.60
C ARG A 141 -10.88 18.50 11.69
N GLU A 142 -10.59 17.64 10.71
CA GLU A 142 -9.32 16.93 10.65
C GLU A 142 -8.17 17.87 10.29
N GLY A 143 -8.43 18.91 9.49
CA GLY A 143 -7.49 20.00 9.21
C GLY A 143 -7.07 20.76 10.47
N ASP A 144 -8.02 21.08 11.36
CA ASP A 144 -7.69 21.73 12.65
C ASP A 144 -6.77 20.87 13.52
N VAL A 145 -6.95 19.54 13.48
CA VAL A 145 -6.06 18.60 14.17
C VAL A 145 -4.66 18.59 13.55
N VAL A 146 -4.54 18.73 12.22
CA VAL A 146 -3.21 18.89 11.58
C VAL A 146 -2.50 20.10 12.15
N GLU A 147 -3.17 21.25 12.25
CA GLU A 147 -2.57 22.46 12.80
C GLU A 147 -2.12 22.26 14.26
N ALA A 148 -2.91 21.57 15.08
CA ALA A 148 -2.51 21.21 16.45
C ALA A 148 -1.27 20.28 16.48
N VAL A 149 -1.22 19.28 15.61
CA VAL A 149 -0.07 18.38 15.45
C VAL A 149 1.18 19.15 15.00
N ARG A 150 1.04 20.10 14.06
CA ARG A 150 2.14 20.97 13.62
C ARG A 150 2.60 21.92 14.72
N ALA A 151 1.68 22.51 15.48
CA ALA A 151 1.99 23.38 16.60
C ALA A 151 2.75 22.66 17.73
N ALA A 152 2.51 21.35 17.90
CA ALA A 152 3.26 20.48 18.80
C ALA A 152 4.66 20.09 18.28
N GLY A 153 5.07 20.59 17.10
CA GLY A 153 6.42 20.41 16.55
C GLY A 153 6.59 19.19 15.64
N PHE A 154 5.54 18.43 15.35
CA PHE A 154 5.64 17.28 14.45
C PHE A 154 5.72 17.71 12.99
N ALA A 155 6.82 17.38 12.32
CA ALA A 155 7.08 17.71 10.91
C ALA A 155 6.84 16.54 9.94
N GLY A 156 6.54 15.34 10.45
CA GLY A 156 6.36 14.14 9.64
C GLY A 156 5.04 14.08 8.86
N PRO A 157 4.79 12.98 8.14
CA PRO A 157 3.56 12.80 7.38
C PRO A 157 2.34 12.63 8.29
N VAL A 158 1.22 13.18 7.83
CA VAL A 158 -0.09 13.08 8.50
C VAL A 158 -1.10 12.52 7.49
N SER A 159 -1.72 11.39 7.83
CA SER A 159 -2.81 10.78 7.06
C SER A 159 -4.16 11.21 7.63
N LEU A 160 -5.03 11.74 6.79
CA LEU A 160 -6.38 12.15 7.16
C LEU A 160 -7.39 11.11 6.70
N SER A 161 -8.27 10.69 7.59
CA SER A 161 -9.27 9.68 7.25
C SER A 161 -10.24 10.15 6.17
N SER A 162 -10.55 11.45 6.17
CA SER A 162 -11.32 12.15 5.14
C SER A 162 -10.67 12.17 3.75
N ARG A 163 -9.39 11.80 3.64
CA ARG A 163 -8.67 11.68 2.36
C ARG A 163 -8.37 10.23 2.00
N VAL A 164 -7.97 9.43 2.98
CA VAL A 164 -7.55 8.04 2.77
C VAL A 164 -8.75 7.12 2.55
N ALA A 165 -9.79 7.24 3.37
CA ALA A 165 -10.98 6.39 3.32
C ALA A 165 -12.22 7.21 3.72
N PRO A 166 -12.70 8.13 2.85
CA PRO A 166 -13.81 9.04 3.13
C PRO A 166 -15.18 8.34 3.14
N GLU A 167 -15.29 7.26 3.89
CA GLU A 167 -16.46 6.41 3.97
C GLU A 167 -17.04 6.36 5.39
N PHE A 168 -18.34 6.11 5.46
CA PHE A 168 -19.02 5.83 6.71
C PHE A 168 -18.50 4.52 7.31
N ARG A 169 -18.36 4.50 8.65
CA ARG A 169 -17.86 3.42 9.54
C ARG A 169 -16.47 3.68 10.15
N GLU A 170 -16.45 3.83 11.47
CA GLU A 170 -15.25 4.27 12.20
C GLU A 170 -14.10 3.27 12.21
N PHE A 171 -14.38 1.98 12.42
CA PHE A 171 -13.32 0.97 12.55
C PHE A 171 -12.53 0.81 11.26
N GLU A 172 -13.20 0.56 10.14
CA GLU A 172 -12.57 0.35 8.84
C GLU A 172 -11.85 1.62 8.39
N ARG A 173 -12.49 2.79 8.52
CA ARG A 173 -11.87 4.08 8.19
C ARG A 173 -10.63 4.35 9.04
N THR A 174 -10.71 4.16 10.35
CA THR A 174 -9.56 4.34 11.27
C THR A 174 -8.45 3.34 10.94
N SER A 175 -8.78 2.07 10.76
CA SER A 175 -7.83 1.00 10.45
C SER A 175 -7.08 1.27 9.14
N THR A 176 -7.79 1.66 8.07
CA THR A 176 -7.18 2.02 6.79
C THR A 176 -6.31 3.27 6.90
N THR A 177 -6.75 4.29 7.64
CA THR A 177 -5.98 5.52 7.85
C THR A 177 -4.69 5.27 8.63
N VAL A 178 -4.76 4.41 9.64
CA VAL A 178 -3.60 3.96 10.42
C VAL A 178 -2.65 3.13 9.58
N LEU A 179 -3.16 2.17 8.80
CA LEU A 179 -2.34 1.41 7.83
C LEU A 179 -1.60 2.36 6.88
N ASN A 180 -2.30 3.38 6.38
CA ASN A 180 -1.71 4.36 5.48
C ASN A 180 -0.57 5.16 6.14
N ALA A 181 -0.78 5.68 7.35
CA ALA A 181 0.25 6.40 8.10
C ALA A 181 1.44 5.50 8.43
N TYR A 182 1.18 4.26 8.86
CA TYR A 182 2.17 3.27 9.25
C TYR A 182 3.09 2.85 8.11
N LEU A 183 2.54 2.65 6.90
CA LEU A 183 3.27 2.17 5.72
C LEU A 183 3.77 3.29 4.81
N GLY A 184 3.20 4.49 4.91
CA GLY A 184 3.44 5.63 4.03
C GLY A 184 4.92 5.97 3.86
N PRO A 185 5.68 6.26 4.93
CA PRO A 185 7.08 6.65 4.83
C PRO A 185 7.96 5.60 4.14
N ARG A 186 7.73 4.33 4.44
CA ARG A 186 8.48 3.20 3.85
C ARG A 186 8.18 3.06 2.36
N SER A 187 6.91 3.12 2.01
CA SER A 187 6.43 3.03 0.63
C SER A 187 6.95 4.20 -0.21
N ALA A 188 6.87 5.43 0.31
CA ALA A 188 7.37 6.62 -0.37
C ALA A 188 8.88 6.54 -0.63
N ALA A 189 9.67 6.21 0.40
CA ALA A 189 11.12 6.08 0.26
C ALA A 189 11.51 5.03 -0.79
N TYR A 190 10.77 3.92 -0.86
CA TYR A 190 10.98 2.89 -1.89
C TYR A 190 10.67 3.41 -3.29
N LEU A 191 9.49 4.01 -3.49
CA LEU A 191 9.05 4.50 -4.80
C LEU A 191 9.97 5.61 -5.33
N ASP A 192 10.48 6.48 -4.45
CA ASP A 192 11.45 7.51 -4.79
C ASP A 192 12.77 6.92 -5.29
N ARG A 193 13.30 5.91 -4.59
CA ARG A 193 14.53 5.20 -5.03
C ARG A 193 14.32 4.48 -6.36
N LEU A 194 13.18 3.81 -6.52
CA LEU A 194 12.80 3.15 -7.76
C LEU A 194 12.77 4.15 -8.92
N HIS A 195 12.10 5.29 -8.74
CA HIS A 195 12.03 6.32 -9.75
C HIS A 195 13.41 6.88 -10.12
N ALA A 196 14.23 7.23 -9.13
CA ALA A 196 15.59 7.74 -9.36
C ALA A 196 16.48 6.74 -10.12
N SER A 197 16.40 5.46 -9.75
CA SER A 197 17.14 4.37 -10.39
C SER A 197 16.72 4.18 -11.86
N LEU A 198 15.42 4.28 -12.14
CA LEU A 198 14.88 4.10 -13.49
C LEU A 198 15.11 5.29 -14.41
N VAL A 199 15.07 6.52 -13.88
CA VAL A 199 15.47 7.72 -14.63
C VAL A 199 16.91 7.56 -15.12
N THR A 200 17.81 7.10 -14.25
CA THR A 200 19.20 6.80 -14.61
C THR A 200 19.30 5.68 -15.66
N THR A 201 18.35 4.75 -15.65
CA THR A 201 18.27 3.61 -16.57
C THR A 201 17.52 3.93 -17.87
N GLY A 202 17.09 5.17 -18.10
CA GLY A 202 16.49 5.61 -19.37
C GLY A 202 14.95 5.54 -19.42
N LEU A 203 14.30 5.62 -18.26
CA LEU A 203 12.88 5.98 -18.18
C LEU A 203 12.70 7.42 -18.65
N VAL A 204 11.92 7.59 -19.72
CA VAL A 204 11.57 8.90 -20.29
C VAL A 204 10.09 9.24 -20.15
N GLY A 205 9.25 8.25 -19.84
CA GLY A 205 7.83 8.44 -19.62
C GLY A 205 7.40 8.08 -18.19
N SER A 206 6.15 7.67 -18.03
CA SER A 206 5.51 7.56 -16.71
C SER A 206 5.86 6.27 -15.97
N LEU A 207 5.98 6.37 -14.64
CA LEU A 207 5.94 5.23 -13.73
C LEU A 207 4.55 5.15 -13.08
N GLY A 208 3.81 4.08 -13.38
CA GLY A 208 2.53 3.76 -12.76
C GLY A 208 2.68 2.64 -11.73
N VAL A 209 2.17 2.85 -10.53
CA VAL A 209 2.15 1.86 -9.44
C VAL A 209 0.80 1.16 -9.44
N MET A 210 0.80 -0.17 -9.45
CA MET A 210 -0.43 -0.97 -9.38
C MET A 210 -1.10 -0.77 -8.02
N GLN A 211 -2.42 -0.67 -8.03
CA GLN A 211 -3.25 -0.60 -6.82
C GLN A 211 -4.00 -1.91 -6.61
N SER A 212 -4.44 -2.16 -5.38
CA SER A 212 -5.36 -3.24 -5.01
C SER A 212 -6.66 -3.25 -5.81
N SER A 213 -7.11 -2.08 -6.28
CA SER A 213 -8.28 -1.93 -7.17
C SER A 213 -8.04 -2.41 -8.60
N GLY A 214 -6.79 -2.73 -8.95
CA GLY A 214 -6.34 -3.01 -10.31
C GLY A 214 -6.08 -1.75 -11.16
N GLY A 215 -6.25 -0.56 -10.60
CA GLY A 215 -5.85 0.69 -11.24
C GLY A 215 -4.33 0.91 -11.20
N LEU A 216 -3.86 1.87 -12.02
CA LEU A 216 -2.51 2.43 -11.90
C LEU A 216 -2.59 3.81 -11.25
N ALA A 217 -1.70 4.06 -10.30
CA ALA A 217 -1.52 5.34 -9.63
C ALA A 217 -0.17 5.97 -10.01
N SER A 218 -0.07 7.30 -9.91
CA SER A 218 1.24 7.96 -9.88
C SER A 218 2.01 7.61 -8.61
N ILE A 219 3.32 7.82 -8.62
CA ILE A 219 4.15 7.70 -7.41
C ILE A 219 3.60 8.57 -6.29
N ASP A 220 3.32 9.85 -6.56
CA ASP A 220 2.81 10.78 -5.55
C ASP A 220 1.52 10.26 -4.90
N HIS A 221 0.60 9.73 -5.71
CA HIS A 221 -0.65 9.18 -5.21
C HIS A 221 -0.43 7.91 -4.40
N ALA A 222 0.39 6.97 -4.89
CA ALA A 222 0.71 5.72 -4.21
C ALA A 222 1.45 5.95 -2.87
N SER A 223 2.36 6.92 -2.83
CA SER A 223 3.07 7.36 -1.63
C SER A 223 2.11 7.97 -0.60
N ALA A 224 1.13 8.77 -1.05
CA ALA A 224 0.11 9.34 -0.17
C ALA A 224 -0.96 8.33 0.29
N HIS A 225 -1.18 7.26 -0.49
CA HIS A 225 -2.21 6.24 -0.28
C HIS A 225 -1.58 4.83 -0.22
N ALA A 226 -0.57 4.64 0.64
CA ALA A 226 0.16 3.38 0.78
C ALA A 226 -0.75 2.18 1.11
N ALA A 227 -1.89 2.40 1.78
CA ALA A 227 -2.87 1.33 2.01
C ALA A 227 -3.46 0.79 0.68
N SER A 228 -3.56 1.62 -0.36
CA SER A 228 -4.12 1.24 -1.66
C SER A 228 -3.21 0.32 -2.47
N ILE A 229 -1.91 0.27 -2.18
CA ILE A 229 -0.93 -0.58 -2.89
C ILE A 229 -0.62 -1.89 -2.17
N LEU A 230 -1.31 -2.16 -1.05
CA LEU A 230 -1.36 -3.50 -0.46
C LEU A 230 -1.90 -4.49 -1.49
N LEU A 231 -1.26 -5.66 -1.61
CA LEU A 231 -1.63 -6.69 -2.60
C LEU A 231 -1.62 -6.20 -4.06
N SER A 232 -0.82 -5.18 -4.39
CA SER A 232 -0.73 -4.66 -5.76
C SER A 232 -0.18 -5.67 -6.78
N GLY A 233 0.76 -6.54 -6.38
CA GLY A 233 1.28 -7.62 -7.24
C GLY A 233 0.16 -8.59 -7.68
N PRO A 234 -0.52 -9.26 -6.74
CA PRO A 234 -1.66 -10.14 -7.05
C PRO A 234 -2.76 -9.47 -7.89
N ALA A 235 -3.07 -8.19 -7.63
CA ALA A 235 -4.07 -7.46 -8.41
C ALA A 235 -3.73 -7.44 -9.92
N GLY A 236 -2.45 -7.26 -10.27
CA GLY A 236 -1.99 -7.34 -11.66
C GLY A 236 -2.22 -8.72 -12.30
N GLY A 237 -1.97 -9.80 -11.54
CA GLY A 237 -2.25 -11.17 -11.96
C GLY A 237 -3.73 -11.46 -12.17
N VAL A 238 -4.60 -10.94 -11.30
CA VAL A 238 -6.07 -11.05 -11.44
C VAL A 238 -6.55 -10.35 -12.71
N ILE A 239 -6.08 -9.13 -12.98
CA ILE A 239 -6.44 -8.38 -14.20
C ILE A 239 -6.00 -9.13 -15.45
N ALA A 240 -4.76 -9.62 -15.46
CA ALA A 240 -4.24 -10.40 -16.58
C ALA A 240 -5.09 -11.66 -16.81
N THR A 241 -5.45 -12.37 -15.72
CA THR A 241 -6.30 -13.55 -15.76
C THR A 241 -7.69 -13.23 -16.33
N SER A 242 -8.34 -12.17 -15.86
CA SER A 242 -9.65 -11.72 -16.37
C SER A 242 -9.58 -11.43 -17.87
N ARG A 243 -8.60 -10.62 -18.30
CA ARG A 243 -8.43 -10.25 -19.72
C ARG A 243 -8.17 -11.47 -20.59
N PHE A 244 -7.33 -12.39 -20.13
CA PHE A 244 -7.03 -13.63 -20.84
C PHE A 244 -8.26 -14.53 -20.92
N ALA A 245 -8.96 -14.76 -19.81
CA ALA A 245 -10.13 -15.61 -19.74
C ALA A 245 -11.25 -15.11 -20.67
N VAL A 246 -11.56 -13.81 -20.61
CA VAL A 246 -12.59 -13.19 -21.46
C VAL A 246 -12.26 -13.33 -22.94
N ALA A 247 -10.99 -13.15 -23.32
CA ALA A 247 -10.54 -13.34 -24.70
C ALA A 247 -10.72 -14.79 -25.20
N HIS A 248 -10.78 -15.77 -24.29
CA HIS A 248 -11.00 -17.19 -24.59
C HIS A 248 -12.43 -17.65 -24.30
N GLY A 249 -13.37 -16.72 -24.10
CA GLY A 249 -14.78 -17.04 -23.90
C GLY A 249 -15.13 -17.54 -22.50
N HIS A 250 -14.21 -17.42 -21.53
CA HIS A 250 -14.45 -17.77 -20.13
C HIS A 250 -14.71 -16.50 -19.32
N ARG A 251 -15.89 -16.42 -18.70
CA ARG A 251 -16.29 -15.26 -17.88
C ARG A 251 -16.25 -15.53 -16.37
N ASN A 252 -16.33 -16.80 -15.99
CA ASN A 252 -16.30 -17.22 -14.59
C ASN A 252 -15.07 -18.11 -14.40
N VAL A 253 -14.05 -17.58 -13.74
CA VAL A 253 -12.77 -18.27 -13.52
C VAL A 253 -12.27 -18.03 -12.10
N VAL A 254 -11.40 -18.91 -11.63
CA VAL A 254 -10.65 -18.73 -10.38
C VAL A 254 -9.19 -18.57 -10.77
N SER A 255 -8.57 -17.44 -10.40
CA SER A 255 -7.14 -17.28 -10.49
C SER A 255 -6.48 -17.94 -9.29
N PHE A 256 -5.34 -18.57 -9.53
CA PHE A 256 -4.56 -19.24 -8.50
C PHE A 256 -3.08 -18.95 -8.76
N ASP A 257 -2.47 -18.18 -7.87
CA ASP A 257 -1.05 -17.84 -7.90
C ASP A 257 -0.37 -18.40 -6.66
N MET A 258 0.67 -19.21 -6.86
CA MET A 258 1.44 -19.82 -5.78
C MET A 258 2.89 -19.36 -5.88
N GLY A 259 3.30 -18.56 -4.91
CA GLY A 259 4.68 -18.16 -4.71
C GLY A 259 5.44 -19.08 -3.75
N GLY A 260 6.66 -18.69 -3.39
CA GLY A 260 7.47 -19.38 -2.38
C GLY A 260 7.03 -19.12 -0.93
N THR A 261 6.18 -18.10 -0.70
CA THR A 261 5.79 -17.63 0.64
C THR A 261 4.28 -17.54 0.83
N SER A 262 3.54 -17.12 -0.21
CA SER A 262 2.08 -16.95 -0.18
C SER A 262 1.40 -17.73 -1.30
N THR A 263 0.08 -17.87 -1.17
CA THR A 263 -0.81 -18.32 -2.23
C THR A 263 -1.98 -17.36 -2.31
N ASP A 264 -2.20 -16.78 -3.49
CA ASP A 264 -3.21 -15.79 -3.75
C ASP A 264 -4.30 -16.39 -4.65
N VAL A 265 -5.54 -16.34 -4.19
CA VAL A 265 -6.71 -16.91 -4.89
C VAL A 265 -7.75 -15.82 -5.08
N CYS A 266 -8.21 -15.65 -6.31
CA CYS A 266 -9.27 -14.69 -6.63
C CYS A 266 -10.34 -15.36 -7.49
N ARG A 267 -11.58 -15.01 -7.25
CA ARG A 267 -12.71 -15.41 -8.08
C ARG A 267 -13.07 -14.23 -8.99
N ILE A 268 -13.17 -14.49 -10.28
CA ILE A 268 -13.58 -13.55 -11.31
C ILE A 268 -14.95 -14.00 -11.79
N ASP A 269 -15.95 -13.14 -11.65
CA ASP A 269 -17.34 -13.40 -12.04
C ASP A 269 -17.73 -12.45 -13.17
N ASP A 270 -18.38 -12.98 -14.21
CA ASP A 270 -18.80 -12.21 -15.39
C ASP A 270 -17.69 -11.40 -16.08
N GLY A 271 -16.43 -11.80 -15.87
CA GLY A 271 -15.23 -11.19 -16.45
C GLY A 271 -14.65 -10.03 -15.65
N VAL A 272 -15.12 -9.76 -14.43
CA VAL A 272 -14.59 -8.71 -13.53
C VAL A 272 -14.23 -9.23 -12.15
#